data_AF-K4HZB4-F1
#
_entry.id   AF-K4HZB4-F1
#
_cell.length_a   1.000
_cell.length_b   1.000
_cell.length_c   1.000
_cell.angle_alpha   90.00
_cell.angle_beta   90.00
_cell.angle_gamma   90.00
#
_symmetry.space_group_name_H-M   'P 1'
#
loop_
_entity.id
_entity.type
_entity.pdbx_description
1 polymer ?
#
loop_
_entity_poly.entity_id
_entity_poly.type
_entity_poly.pdbx_seq_one_letter_code
_entity_poly.pdbx_strand_id
1 'polypeptide(L)'
;GHIARSCPEAGNSGYQGSWSAFGGGQQRTCYTCGGVGHLSRDCVQGSKCYNCSGFGHISKDCPQPQRRACYNCGSEGHISRDCPGTAEAPVAEGAA
;
A
#
# COMPACT_ATOMS: atom_id res chain seq x y z
N GLY A 1 7.01 2.07 -52.05
CA GLY A 1 8.12 2.18 -51.11
C GLY A 1 8.10 3.56 -50.51
N HIS A 2 7.80 3.68 -49.22
CA HIS A 2 7.81 4.97 -48.52
C HIS A 2 9.23 5.32 -48.13
N ILE A 3 9.71 6.47 -48.60
CA ILE A 3 10.99 7.05 -48.23
C ILE A 3 10.74 7.90 -46.98
N ALA A 4 10.75 7.24 -45.82
CA ALA A 4 10.54 7.86 -44.51
C ALA A 4 11.85 8.52 -44.02
N ARG A 5 12.22 9.65 -44.62
CA ARG A 5 13.46 10.37 -44.26
C ARG A 5 13.25 11.71 -43.57
N SER A 6 12.04 12.03 -43.10
CA SER A 6 11.80 13.30 -42.40
C SER A 6 10.59 13.28 -41.45
N CYS A 7 10.53 12.30 -40.54
CA CYS A 7 9.67 12.42 -39.35
C CYS A 7 10.57 12.54 -38.12
N PRO A 8 10.71 13.75 -37.55
CA PRO A 8 11.49 13.98 -36.34
C PRO A 8 10.62 13.69 -35.12
N GLU A 9 10.38 12.40 -34.83
CA GLU A 9 10.12 11.93 -33.46
C GLU A 9 9.98 10.40 -33.47
N ALA A 10 11.13 9.73 -33.45
CA ALA A 10 11.20 8.35 -33.01
C ALA A 10 11.40 8.38 -31.48
N GLY A 11 10.31 8.18 -30.75
CA GLY A 11 10.30 8.20 -29.29
C GLY A 11 9.18 7.35 -28.68
N ASN A 12 9.40 6.03 -28.72
CA ASN A 12 8.73 5.00 -27.90
C ASN A 12 7.36 4.47 -28.36
N SER A 13 7.44 3.29 -28.99
CA SER A 13 6.36 2.36 -29.27
C SER A 13 5.64 1.89 -27.99
N GLY A 14 4.32 2.00 -27.96
CA GLY A 14 3.53 1.45 -26.85
C GLY A 14 2.01 1.49 -27.03
N TYR A 15 1.49 0.92 -28.13
CA TYR A 15 0.12 0.38 -28.26
C TYR A 15 -1.03 1.16 -27.57
N GLN A 16 -1.54 2.19 -28.24
CA GLN A 16 -2.86 2.76 -27.91
C GLN A 16 -3.96 1.84 -28.46
N GLY A 17 -4.14 0.68 -27.83
CA GLY A 17 -5.16 -0.31 -28.14
C GLY A 17 -6.42 -0.10 -27.30
N SER A 18 -7.37 0.64 -27.84
CA SER A 18 -8.73 0.80 -27.33
C SER A 18 -9.49 -0.53 -27.37
N TRP A 19 -9.76 -1.16 -26.22
CA TRP A 19 -10.76 -2.22 -26.04
C TRP A 19 -11.77 -1.81 -24.95
N SER A 20 -12.94 -1.37 -25.40
CA SER A 20 -14.26 -1.58 -24.81
C SER A 20 -14.48 -1.52 -23.28
N ALA A 21 -15.16 -0.44 -22.88
CA ALA A 21 -16.44 -0.50 -22.14
C ALA A 21 -16.53 -0.77 -20.62
N PHE A 22 -15.48 -1.10 -19.85
CA PHE A 22 -15.57 -1.11 -18.38
C PHE A 22 -14.22 -0.79 -17.72
N GLY A 23 -14.07 0.35 -17.05
CA GLY A 23 -12.76 0.72 -16.47
C GLY A 23 -12.84 1.89 -15.50
N GLY A 24 -13.49 1.67 -14.36
CA GLY A 24 -13.64 2.67 -13.30
C GLY A 24 -12.31 3.33 -12.95
N GLY A 25 -12.28 4.65 -13.06
CA GLY A 25 -11.18 5.47 -12.56
C GLY A 25 -10.95 5.15 -11.10
N GLN A 26 -9.90 4.38 -10.82
CA GLN A 26 -9.47 4.13 -9.47
C GLN A 26 -9.00 5.46 -8.92
N GLN A 27 -9.86 6.12 -8.15
CA GLN A 27 -9.52 7.24 -7.30
C GLN A 27 -8.38 6.75 -6.40
N ARG A 28 -7.13 6.99 -6.80
CA ARG A 28 -5.96 6.51 -6.05
C ARG A 28 -5.94 7.31 -4.75
N THR A 29 -6.33 6.64 -3.69
CA THR A 29 -6.22 7.15 -2.33
C THR A 29 -4.92 6.64 -1.73
N CYS A 30 -4.24 7.51 -1.03
CA CYS A 30 -2.99 7.23 -0.40
C CYS A 30 -3.25 6.34 0.82
N TYR A 31 -2.77 5.10 0.82
CA TYR A 31 -2.90 4.19 1.97
C TYR A 31 -2.03 4.62 3.17
N THR A 32 -1.16 5.61 2.98
CA THR A 32 -0.30 6.16 4.04
C THR A 32 -1.04 7.23 4.84
N CYS A 33 -1.66 8.21 4.16
CA CYS A 33 -2.27 9.39 4.79
C CYS A 33 -3.79 9.50 4.58
N GLY A 34 -4.40 8.65 3.76
CA GLY A 34 -5.81 8.73 3.37
C GLY A 34 -6.13 9.81 2.33
N GLY A 35 -5.15 10.60 1.90
CA GLY A 35 -5.34 11.67 0.91
C GLY A 35 -5.70 11.14 -0.47
N VAL A 36 -6.50 11.90 -1.23
CA VAL A 36 -6.92 11.53 -2.60
C VAL A 36 -6.00 12.18 -3.63
N GLY A 37 -5.82 11.54 -4.78
CA GLY A 37 -5.06 12.10 -5.91
C GLY A 37 -3.58 11.74 -5.95
N HIS A 38 -3.08 10.94 -5.00
CA HIS A 38 -1.73 10.38 -5.01
C HIS A 38 -1.69 9.00 -4.37
N LEU A 39 -0.66 8.21 -4.66
CA LEU A 39 -0.46 6.88 -4.08
C LEU A 39 0.50 6.95 -2.88
N SER A 40 0.52 5.93 -2.03
CA SER A 40 1.45 5.83 -0.88
C SER A 40 2.92 6.07 -1.20
N ARG A 41 3.33 5.84 -2.45
CA ARG A 41 4.69 6.04 -2.95
C ARG A 41 5.01 7.51 -3.20
N ASP A 42 3.99 8.28 -3.56
CA ASP A 42 4.05 9.71 -3.89
C ASP A 42 3.58 10.58 -2.71
N CYS A 43 3.37 9.97 -1.54
CA CYS A 43 2.96 10.69 -0.35
C CYS A 43 4.12 11.51 0.21
N VAL A 44 3.92 12.81 0.35
CA VAL A 44 4.92 13.74 0.92
C VAL A 44 5.28 13.38 2.37
N GLN A 45 4.38 12.72 3.09
CA GLN A 45 4.61 12.25 4.46
C GLN A 45 5.56 11.03 4.50
N GLY A 46 5.88 10.43 3.35
CA GLY A 46 6.75 9.27 3.24
C GLY A 46 6.06 7.94 3.56
N SER A 47 6.86 6.92 3.90
CA SER A 47 6.33 5.61 4.28
C SER A 47 5.75 5.61 5.68
N LYS A 48 4.58 4.99 5.88
CA LYS A 48 4.00 4.75 7.21
C LYS A 48 4.60 3.47 7.77
N CYS A 49 5.06 3.55 9.01
CA CYS A 49 5.46 2.40 9.78
C CYS A 49 4.22 1.67 10.29
N TYR A 50 4.02 0.41 9.87
CA TYR A 50 2.90 -0.39 10.36
C TYR A 50 3.12 -0.95 11.77
N ASN A 51 4.31 -0.75 12.36
CA ASN A 51 4.62 -1.14 13.73
C ASN A 51 4.23 -0.05 14.75
N CYS A 52 4.66 1.20 14.52
CA CYS A 52 4.43 2.31 15.45
C CYS A 52 3.49 3.40 14.91
N SER A 53 2.93 3.23 13.70
CA SER A 53 2.18 4.26 12.96
C SER A 53 2.96 5.58 12.71
N GLY A 54 4.27 5.60 12.95
CA GLY A 54 5.14 6.72 12.60
C GLY A 54 5.34 6.87 11.08
N PHE A 55 5.88 8.00 10.65
CA PHE A 55 6.16 8.30 9.25
C PHE A 55 7.66 8.41 9.00
N GLY A 56 8.09 8.25 7.74
CA GLY A 56 9.49 8.35 7.33
C GLY A 56 10.28 7.03 7.36
N HIS A 57 9.70 5.95 7.89
CA HIS A 57 10.29 4.62 7.90
C HIS A 57 9.20 3.53 7.77
N ILE A 58 9.57 2.34 7.34
CA ILE A 58 8.68 1.17 7.28
C ILE A 58 8.83 0.31 8.54
N SER A 59 7.91 -0.61 8.78
CA SER A 59 8.00 -1.53 9.95
C SER A 59 9.34 -2.25 10.04
N LYS A 60 9.99 -2.56 8.92
CA LYS A 60 11.30 -3.22 8.90
C LYS A 60 12.43 -2.37 9.48
N ASP A 61 12.32 -1.05 9.35
CA ASP A 61 13.31 -0.06 9.79
C ASP A 61 12.85 0.62 11.11
N CYS A 62 11.79 0.11 11.73
CA CYS A 62 11.25 0.72 12.92
C CYS A 62 12.19 0.51 14.12
N PRO A 63 12.60 1.59 14.81
CA PRO A 63 13.45 1.49 16.00
C PRO A 63 12.69 0.97 17.24
N GLN A 64 11.36 0.90 17.17
CA GLN A 64 10.53 0.30 18.22
C GLN A 64 10.52 -1.24 18.10
N PRO A 65 10.37 -1.97 19.23
CA PRO A 65 10.22 -3.42 19.19
C PRO A 65 9.07 -3.80 18.24
N GLN A 66 9.31 -4.80 17.39
CA GLN A 66 8.34 -5.29 16.41
C GLN A 66 7.11 -5.80 17.18
N ARG A 67 6.01 -5.04 17.17
CA ARG A 67 4.72 -5.51 17.64
C ARG A 67 4.21 -6.46 16.56
N ARG A 68 4.49 -7.75 16.73
CA ARG A 68 3.84 -8.83 15.97
C ARG A 68 2.40 -8.92 16.45
N ALA A 69 1.64 -7.90 16.09
CA ALA A 69 0.21 -7.83 16.32
C ALA A 69 -0.51 -8.03 15.00
N CYS A 70 -1.66 -8.66 15.07
CA CYS A 70 -2.49 -8.93 13.93
C CYS A 70 -3.03 -7.61 13.36
N TYR A 71 -2.77 -7.31 12.09
CA TYR A 71 -3.33 -6.11 11.45
C TYR A 71 -4.85 -6.22 11.19
N ASN A 72 -5.47 -7.37 11.50
CA ASN A 72 -6.91 -7.59 11.34
C ASN A 72 -7.66 -7.47 12.69
N CYS A 73 -7.17 -8.11 13.76
CA CYS A 73 -7.82 -8.10 15.08
C CYS A 73 -7.08 -7.30 16.17
N GLY A 74 -5.84 -6.87 15.91
CA GLY A 74 -5.03 -6.12 16.89
C GLY A 74 -4.34 -6.95 17.96
N SER A 75 -4.62 -8.25 18.07
CA SER A 75 -4.02 -9.13 19.08
C SER A 75 -2.53 -9.38 18.83
N GLU A 76 -1.74 -9.38 19.90
CA GLU A 76 -0.32 -9.75 19.87
C GLU A 76 -0.11 -11.28 19.81
N GLY A 77 0.98 -11.71 19.20
CA GLY A 77 1.36 -13.13 19.09
C GLY A 77 1.14 -13.75 17.72
N HIS A 78 0.37 -13.11 16.83
CA HIS A 78 0.17 -13.55 15.45
C HIS A 78 0.05 -12.35 14.48
N ILE A 79 0.12 -12.61 13.18
CA ILE A 79 -0.06 -11.60 12.11
C ILE A 79 -1.36 -11.85 11.36
N SER A 80 -1.83 -10.91 10.52
CA SER A 80 -3.10 -11.06 9.78
C SER A 80 -3.24 -12.34 8.96
N ARG A 81 -2.11 -12.92 8.52
CA ARG A 81 -2.08 -14.18 7.77
C ARG A 81 -2.39 -15.40 8.64
N ASP A 82 -2.09 -15.29 9.92
CA ASP A 82 -2.28 -16.31 10.96
C ASP A 82 -3.41 -15.89 11.91
N CYS A 83 -4.25 -14.93 11.48
CA CYS A 83 -5.37 -14.47 12.26
C CYS A 83 -6.39 -15.61 12.37
N PRO A 84 -6.70 -16.12 13.57
CA PRO A 84 -7.54 -17.30 13.75
C PRO A 84 -9.03 -17.06 13.40
N GLY A 85 -9.38 -15.92 12.79
CA GLY A 85 -10.69 -15.62 12.22
C GLY A 85 -11.81 -15.40 13.24
N THR A 86 -11.97 -16.27 14.25
CA THR A 86 -13.16 -16.33 15.10
C THR A 86 -13.00 -17.08 16.44
N ALA A 87 -11.79 -17.35 16.96
CA ALA A 87 -11.67 -18.05 18.25
C ALA A 87 -10.67 -17.38 19.21
N GLU A 88 -11.21 -16.89 20.33
CA GLU A 88 -10.55 -16.63 21.60
C GLU A 88 -9.39 -15.62 21.61
N ALA A 89 -9.75 -14.36 21.84
CA ALA A 89 -8.87 -13.48 22.61
C ALA A 89 -8.79 -14.05 24.04
N PRO A 90 -7.60 -14.41 24.58
CA PRO A 90 -7.48 -14.56 26.02
C PRO A 90 -7.78 -13.20 26.63
N VAL A 91 -8.83 -13.16 27.44
CA VAL A 91 -9.20 -12.01 28.24
C VAL A 91 -7.96 -11.58 29.03
N ALA A 92 -7.53 -10.35 28.82
CA ALA A 92 -6.53 -9.72 29.68
C ALA A 92 -7.20 -9.46 31.03
N GLU A 93 -7.16 -10.47 31.90
CA GLU A 93 -7.47 -10.36 33.31
C GLU A 93 -6.27 -9.72 34.00
N GLY A 94 -6.42 -8.49 34.49
CA GLY A 94 -5.31 -7.81 35.17
C GLY A 94 -5.44 -6.29 35.30
N ALA A 95 -6.51 -5.81 35.93
CA ALA A 95 -6.52 -4.50 36.58
C ALA A 95 -6.86 -4.72 38.06
N ALA A 96 -5.84 -4.63 38.90
CA ALA A 96 -5.92 -4.65 40.36
C ALA A 96 -6.42 -3.30 40.92
#